data_AF-A0A2T2URN6-F1
#
_entry.id   AF-A0A2T2URN6-F1
#
_cell.length_a   1.000
_cell.length_b   1.000
_cell.length_c   1.000
_cell.angle_alpha   90.00
_cell.angle_beta   90.00
_cell.angle_gamma   90.00
#
_symmetry.space_group_name_H-M   'P 1'
#
loop_
_entity.id
_entity.type
_entity.pdbx_description
1 polymer ?
#
loop_
_entity_poly.entity_id
_entity_poly.type
_entity_poly.pdbx_seq_one_letter_code
_entity_poly.pdbx_strand_id
1 'polypeptide(L)'
;MGRSNRATRQDDWAAALVRGLTDDDPEQVAAARRLLASDDTFRVPITVLLETGWGLEAIYELERSGVAEGLRHFLGLPKVEVDRPRRVAAALQWYEEGLDFADAVHLALSQEADQLATFDQSFARDADGMGACPVVEIGAD
;
A
#
# COMPACT_ATOMS: atom_id res chain seq x y z
N MET A 1 -40.25 3.56 8.80
CA MET A 1 -39.72 4.03 7.51
C MET A 1 -38.21 4.14 7.65
N GLY A 2 -37.48 3.08 7.27
CA GLY A 2 -36.05 2.95 7.54
C GLY A 2 -35.21 3.85 6.64
N ARG A 3 -34.32 4.64 7.23
CA ARG A 3 -33.27 5.34 6.50
C ARG A 3 -32.28 4.29 6.00
N SER A 4 -32.16 4.21 4.68
CA SER A 4 -31.21 3.36 3.95
C SER A 4 -29.78 3.68 4.41
N ASN A 5 -29.19 2.76 5.17
CA ASN A 5 -27.79 2.81 5.60
C ASN A 5 -26.89 2.37 4.43
N ARG A 6 -26.54 3.30 3.54
CA ARG A 6 -25.70 3.05 2.36
C ARG A 6 -24.25 3.55 2.56
N ALA A 7 -23.91 4.02 3.75
CA ALA A 7 -22.66 4.76 4.01
C ALA A 7 -21.65 4.05 4.94
N THR A 8 -21.86 2.77 5.30
CA THR A 8 -20.99 2.07 6.28
C THR A 8 -20.29 0.84 5.69
N ARG A 9 -19.75 0.91 4.47
CA ARG A 9 -19.02 -0.22 3.85
C ARG A 9 -17.69 0.15 3.20
N GLN A 10 -17.25 1.40 3.31
CA GLN A 10 -16.10 1.92 2.57
C GLN A 10 -14.83 2.09 3.42
N ASP A 11 -14.89 1.85 4.73
CA ASP A 11 -13.81 2.24 5.66
C ASP A 11 -13.08 1.04 6.31
N ASP A 12 -13.57 -0.19 6.16
CA ASP A 12 -13.02 -1.41 6.81
C ASP A 12 -12.17 -2.32 5.88
N TRP A 13 -11.72 -1.81 4.75
CA TRP A 13 -11.15 -2.64 3.68
C TRP A 13 -9.64 -2.90 3.85
N ALA A 14 -8.90 -2.05 4.57
CA ALA A 14 -7.48 -2.29 4.93
C ALA A 14 -7.31 -3.54 5.79
N ALA A 15 -8.14 -3.61 6.82
CA ALA A 15 -8.28 -4.73 7.71
C ALA A 15 -8.68 -6.02 6.99
N ALA A 16 -9.57 -5.93 5.99
CA ALA A 16 -10.01 -7.08 5.19
C ALA A 16 -8.95 -7.56 4.18
N LEU A 17 -8.07 -6.67 3.72
CA LEU A 17 -6.97 -6.95 2.81
C LEU A 17 -5.85 -7.71 3.52
N VAL A 18 -5.39 -7.18 4.66
CA VAL A 18 -4.41 -7.84 5.54
C VAL A 18 -4.95 -9.22 5.94
N ARG A 19 -6.18 -9.30 6.45
CA ARG A 19 -6.78 -10.57 6.92
C ARG A 19 -7.26 -11.50 5.81
N GLY A 20 -7.38 -11.05 4.57
CA GLY A 20 -7.56 -11.94 3.42
C GLY A 20 -6.27 -12.63 3.04
N LEU A 21 -5.13 -11.97 3.32
CA LEU A 21 -3.77 -12.45 3.08
C LEU A 21 -3.20 -13.20 4.31
N THR A 22 -3.81 -13.06 5.49
CA THR A 22 -3.34 -13.64 6.74
C THR A 22 -4.46 -14.41 7.45
N ASP A 23 -4.22 -15.67 7.81
CA ASP A 23 -5.23 -16.63 8.28
C ASP A 23 -5.68 -16.42 9.75
N ASP A 24 -5.64 -15.18 10.26
CA ASP A 24 -5.76 -14.88 11.69
C ASP A 24 -7.18 -14.99 12.25
N ASP A 25 -8.19 -14.59 11.47
CA ASP A 25 -9.60 -14.64 11.87
C ASP A 25 -10.40 -15.31 10.74
N PRO A 26 -10.74 -16.60 10.89
CA PRO A 26 -11.46 -17.36 9.87
C PRO A 26 -12.79 -16.73 9.43
N GLU A 27 -13.48 -16.01 10.34
CA GLU A 27 -14.74 -15.35 10.01
C GLU A 27 -14.52 -14.12 9.13
N GLN A 28 -13.48 -13.32 9.44
CA GLN A 28 -13.09 -12.16 8.65
C GLN A 28 -12.49 -12.57 7.30
N VAL A 29 -11.67 -13.62 7.26
CA VAL A 29 -11.14 -14.21 6.01
C VAL A 29 -12.30 -14.65 5.12
N ALA A 30 -13.28 -15.38 5.66
CA ALA A 30 -14.45 -15.84 4.92
C ALA A 30 -15.31 -14.67 4.41
N ALA A 31 -15.41 -13.58 5.18
CA ALA A 31 -16.12 -12.37 4.76
C ALA A 31 -15.38 -11.66 3.62
N ALA A 32 -14.06 -11.50 3.71
CA ALA A 32 -13.22 -10.91 2.67
C ALA A 32 -13.30 -11.72 1.36
N ARG A 33 -13.21 -13.05 1.44
CA ARG A 33 -13.36 -13.93 0.26
C ARG A 33 -14.73 -13.81 -0.40
N ARG A 34 -15.81 -13.74 0.41
CA ARG A 34 -17.17 -13.52 -0.10
C ARG A 34 -17.32 -12.17 -0.79
N LEU A 35 -16.68 -11.13 -0.24
CA LEU A 35 -16.66 -9.81 -0.84
C LEU A 35 -15.92 -9.84 -2.18
N LEU A 36 -14.71 -10.39 -2.25
CA LEU A 36 -13.93 -10.49 -3.48
C LEU A 36 -14.60 -11.36 -4.57
N ALA A 37 -15.46 -12.31 -4.17
CA ALA A 37 -16.26 -13.12 -5.08
C ALA A 37 -17.53 -12.41 -5.59
N SER A 38 -17.91 -11.25 -5.03
CA SER A 38 -19.07 -10.48 -5.50
C SER A 38 -18.79 -9.84 -6.87
N ASP A 39 -19.83 -9.34 -7.53
CA ASP A 39 -19.71 -8.61 -8.81
C ASP A 39 -19.35 -7.14 -8.67
N ASP A 40 -19.07 -6.69 -7.44
CA ASP A 40 -18.68 -5.32 -7.17
C ASP A 40 -17.23 -5.06 -7.61
N THR A 41 -16.96 -3.83 -8.04
CA THR A 41 -15.59 -3.34 -8.25
C THR A 41 -15.12 -2.65 -6.97
N PHE A 42 -13.91 -3.00 -6.54
CA PHE A 42 -13.30 -2.50 -5.31
C PHE A 42 -12.24 -1.48 -5.64
N ARG A 43 -12.37 -0.29 -5.06
CA ARG A 43 -11.34 0.74 -5.19
C ARG A 43 -10.48 0.79 -3.94
N VAL A 44 -9.17 0.77 -4.17
CA VAL A 44 -8.12 0.64 -3.15
C VAL A 44 -7.31 1.93 -3.15
N PRO A 45 -7.62 2.87 -2.24
CA PRO A 45 -6.75 3.97 -1.90
C PRO A 45 -5.31 3.56 -1.58
N ILE A 46 -4.35 4.42 -1.95
CA ILE A 46 -2.94 4.16 -1.68
C ILE A 46 -2.62 4.14 -0.17
N THR A 47 -3.41 4.85 0.64
CA THR A 47 -3.21 4.93 2.11
C THR A 47 -3.40 3.60 2.81
N VAL A 48 -4.23 2.71 2.28
CA VAL A 48 -4.37 1.38 2.86
C VAL A 48 -3.33 0.42 2.33
N LEU A 49 -2.86 0.59 1.10
CA LEU A 49 -1.69 -0.15 0.68
C LEU A 49 -0.55 0.13 1.67
N LEU A 50 -0.34 1.41 2.01
CA LEU A 50 0.62 1.84 3.03
C LEU A 50 0.43 1.12 4.38
N GLU A 51 -0.78 1.15 4.96
CA GLU A 51 -1.09 0.45 6.22
C GLU A 51 -0.91 -1.08 6.11
N THR A 52 -1.29 -1.65 4.97
CA THR A 52 -1.23 -3.10 4.71
C THR A 52 0.23 -3.56 4.59
N GLY A 53 1.05 -2.86 3.81
CA GLY A 53 2.46 -3.19 3.64
C GLY A 53 3.21 -3.17 4.97
N TRP A 54 3.00 -2.11 5.76
CA TRP A 54 3.57 -2.01 7.10
C TRP A 54 3.09 -3.14 8.02
N GLY A 55 1.80 -3.45 8.03
CA GLY A 55 1.25 -4.54 8.82
C GLY A 55 1.80 -5.92 8.44
N LEU A 56 1.95 -6.20 7.15
CA LEU A 56 2.47 -7.47 6.63
C LEU A 56 3.94 -7.71 7.02
N GLU A 57 4.78 -6.69 6.95
CA GLU A 57 6.19 -6.79 7.37
C GLU A 57 6.33 -6.84 8.90
N ALA A 58 5.62 -5.97 9.62
CA ALA A 58 5.82 -5.80 11.07
C ALA A 58 5.09 -6.84 11.95
N ILE A 59 3.91 -7.30 11.53
CA ILE A 59 3.07 -8.19 12.35
C ILE A 59 3.27 -9.66 11.94
N TYR A 60 3.40 -9.90 10.63
CA TYR A 60 3.49 -11.26 10.08
C TYR A 60 4.91 -11.67 9.71
N GLU A 61 5.89 -10.80 9.93
CA GLU A 61 7.32 -11.04 9.67
C GLU A 61 7.58 -11.53 8.25
N LEU A 62 6.75 -11.10 7.29
CA LEU A 62 6.90 -11.47 5.89
C LEU A 62 8.10 -10.73 5.28
N GLU A 63 8.87 -11.46 4.47
CA GLU A 63 9.94 -10.85 3.68
C GLU A 63 9.36 -9.87 2.64
N ARG A 64 10.12 -8.83 2.31
CA ARG A 64 9.70 -7.75 1.39
C ARG A 64 9.20 -8.27 0.04
N SER A 65 9.88 -9.27 -0.51
CA SER A 65 9.47 -9.95 -1.75
C SER A 65 8.09 -10.59 -1.63
N GLY A 66 7.80 -11.26 -0.51
CA GLY A 66 6.50 -11.86 -0.25
C GLY A 66 5.39 -10.81 -0.08
N VAL A 67 5.68 -9.71 0.63
CA VAL A 67 4.75 -8.58 0.75
C VAL A 67 4.45 -7.97 -0.62
N ALA A 68 5.49 -7.67 -1.41
CA ALA A 68 5.35 -7.09 -2.73
C ALA A 68 4.59 -8.00 -3.70
N GLU A 69 4.90 -9.31 -3.72
CA GLU A 69 4.20 -10.31 -4.53
C GLU A 69 2.72 -10.41 -4.14
N GLY A 70 2.42 -10.49 -2.84
CA GLY A 70 1.05 -10.56 -2.32
C GLY A 70 0.22 -9.33 -2.72
N LEU A 71 0.79 -8.13 -2.57
CA LEU A 71 0.15 -6.89 -2.99
C LEU A 71 -0.05 -6.85 -4.51
N ARG A 72 0.92 -7.28 -5.33
CA ARG A 72 0.74 -7.35 -6.79
C ARG A 72 -0.34 -8.33 -7.20
N HIS A 73 -0.39 -9.51 -6.56
CA HIS A 73 -1.41 -10.50 -6.84
C HIS A 73 -2.81 -9.94 -6.56
N PHE A 74 -2.99 -9.33 -5.38
CA PHE A 74 -4.25 -8.71 -5.01
C PHE A 74 -4.65 -7.57 -5.96
N LEU A 75 -3.71 -6.69 -6.30
CA LEU A 75 -3.93 -5.57 -7.23
C LEU A 75 -4.18 -6.03 -8.67
N GLY A 76 -3.78 -7.25 -9.03
CA GLY A 76 -4.03 -7.89 -10.32
C GLY A 76 -5.39 -8.57 -10.43
N LEU A 77 -6.18 -8.63 -9.35
CA LEU A 77 -7.51 -9.23 -9.39
C LEU A 77 -8.45 -8.41 -10.31
N PRO A 78 -9.27 -9.05 -11.18
CA PRO A 78 -10.05 -8.35 -12.21
C PRO A 78 -11.02 -7.25 -11.70
N LYS A 79 -11.39 -7.31 -10.42
CA LYS A 79 -12.35 -6.41 -9.78
C LYS A 79 -11.69 -5.43 -8.80
N VAL A 80 -10.36 -5.39 -8.75
CA VAL A 80 -9.60 -4.49 -7.89
C VAL A 80 -9.02 -3.35 -8.72
N GLU A 81 -9.38 -2.14 -8.36
CA GLU A 81 -8.84 -0.90 -8.92
C GLU A 81 -8.05 -0.17 -7.85
N VAL A 82 -6.88 0.35 -8.21
CA VAL A 82 -6.04 1.12 -7.28
C VAL A 82 -5.93 2.57 -7.70
N ASP A 83 -5.83 3.45 -6.71
CA ASP A 83 -5.46 4.84 -6.97
C ASP A 83 -4.03 4.91 -7.52
N ARG A 84 -3.83 5.70 -8.60
CA ARG A 84 -2.50 5.99 -9.18
C ARG A 84 -1.68 4.72 -9.47
N PRO A 85 -2.16 3.80 -10.32
CA PRO A 85 -1.55 2.47 -10.51
C PRO A 85 -0.07 2.51 -10.91
N ARG A 86 0.35 3.50 -11.72
CA ARG A 86 1.77 3.68 -12.07
C ARG A 86 2.64 4.04 -10.88
N ARG A 87 2.13 4.86 -9.95
CA ARG A 87 2.86 5.24 -8.73
C ARG A 87 2.94 4.06 -7.77
N VAL A 88 1.85 3.30 -7.63
CA VAL A 88 1.85 2.06 -6.83
C VAL A 88 2.82 1.02 -7.38
N ALA A 89 2.85 0.82 -8.70
CA ALA A 89 3.80 -0.09 -9.32
C ALA A 89 5.27 0.33 -9.05
N ALA A 90 5.58 1.63 -9.14
CA ALA A 90 6.91 2.15 -8.82
C ALA A 90 7.25 1.95 -7.34
N ALA A 91 6.33 2.24 -6.42
CA ALA A 91 6.53 2.04 -4.99
C ALA A 91 6.81 0.56 -4.66
N LEU A 92 6.05 -0.37 -5.24
CA LEU A 92 6.27 -1.81 -5.06
C LEU A 92 7.60 -2.29 -5.65
N GLN A 93 8.11 -1.63 -6.69
CA GLN A 93 9.43 -1.94 -7.25
C GLN A 93 10.54 -1.44 -6.31
N TRP A 94 10.50 -0.17 -5.92
CA TRP A 94 11.55 0.40 -5.06
C TRP A 94 11.59 -0.23 -3.67
N TYR A 95 10.44 -0.66 -3.16
CA TYR A 95 10.38 -1.44 -1.93
C TYR A 95 11.15 -2.77 -2.02
N GLU A 96 11.03 -3.48 -3.14
CA GLU A 96 11.81 -4.70 -3.39
C GLU A 96 13.30 -4.41 -3.60
N GLU A 97 13.64 -3.24 -4.15
CA GLU A 97 15.02 -2.77 -4.32
C GLU A 97 15.65 -2.31 -3.00
N GLY A 98 14.89 -2.27 -1.90
CA GLY A 98 15.39 -2.08 -0.54
C GLY A 98 14.90 -0.81 0.17
N LEU A 99 14.12 0.04 -0.50
CA LEU A 99 13.54 1.22 0.13
C LEU A 99 12.46 0.83 1.14
N ASP A 100 12.31 1.55 2.26
CA ASP A 100 11.15 1.34 3.14
C ASP A 100 9.84 1.52 2.37
N PHE A 101 8.78 0.78 2.74
CA PHE A 101 7.54 0.82 1.97
C PHE A 101 6.87 2.21 2.00
N ALA A 102 6.91 2.89 3.16
CA ALA A 102 6.39 4.25 3.27
C ALA A 102 7.20 5.24 2.44
N ASP A 103 8.52 5.13 2.50
CA ASP A 103 9.45 5.94 1.71
C ASP A 103 9.25 5.73 0.20
N ALA A 104 9.05 4.48 -0.23
CA ALA A 104 8.76 4.15 -1.62
C ALA A 104 7.43 4.76 -2.09
N VAL A 105 6.40 4.74 -1.25
CA VAL A 105 5.11 5.39 -1.54
C VAL A 105 5.27 6.92 -1.60
N HIS A 106 5.99 7.52 -0.64
CA HIS A 106 6.26 8.96 -0.60
C HIS A 106 7.01 9.43 -1.85
N LEU A 107 8.09 8.74 -2.21
CA LEU A 107 8.86 9.03 -3.42
C LEU A 107 7.98 8.88 -4.67
N ALA A 108 7.17 7.83 -4.76
CA ALA A 108 6.36 7.56 -5.95
C ALA A 108 5.28 8.62 -6.17
N LEU A 109 4.73 9.17 -5.09
CA LEU A 109 3.76 10.26 -5.16
C LEU A 109 4.40 11.63 -5.43
N SER A 110 5.70 11.77 -5.22
CA SER A 110 6.42 13.06 -5.32
C SER A 110 7.14 13.30 -6.64
N GLN A 111 6.94 12.43 -7.64
CA GLN A 111 7.66 12.44 -8.92
C GLN A 111 7.46 13.68 -9.81
N GLU A 112 6.53 14.56 -9.43
CA GLU A 112 6.27 15.84 -10.11
C GLU A 112 6.76 17.04 -9.29
N ALA A 113 7.27 16.82 -8.08
CA ALA A 113 7.88 17.85 -7.25
C ALA A 113 9.33 18.11 -7.68
N ASP A 114 9.80 19.34 -7.44
CA ASP A 114 11.20 19.71 -7.68
C ASP A 114 12.16 18.93 -6.77
N GLN A 115 11.73 18.65 -5.53
CA GLN A 115 12.45 17.85 -4.53
C GLN A 115 11.51 17.36 -3.43
N LEU A 116 11.90 16.26 -2.77
CA LEU A 116 11.29 15.76 -1.54
C LEU A 116 12.27 15.93 -0.38
N ALA A 117 11.98 16.85 0.54
CA ALA A 117 12.83 17.08 1.71
C ALA A 117 12.50 16.10 2.84
N THR A 118 13.53 15.55 3.50
CA THR A 118 13.39 14.60 4.62
C THR A 118 14.41 14.88 5.72
N PHE A 119 14.05 14.59 6.98
CA PHE A 119 15.01 14.53 8.09
C PHE A 119 15.65 13.14 8.23
N ASP A 120 15.17 12.16 7.47
CA ASP A 120 15.70 10.82 7.46
C ASP A 120 16.86 10.71 6.46
N GLN A 121 18.09 10.68 6.99
CA GLN A 121 19.30 10.49 6.20
C GLN A 121 19.33 9.16 5.45
N SER A 122 18.74 8.10 6.02
CA SER A 122 18.66 6.80 5.34
C SER A 122 17.73 6.85 4.14
N PHE A 123 16.57 7.52 4.26
CA PHE A 123 15.67 7.71 3.12
C PHE A 123 16.37 8.48 1.99
N ALA A 124 17.02 9.61 2.29
CA ALA A 124 17.72 10.40 1.27
C ALA A 124 18.82 9.62 0.56
N ARG A 125 19.58 8.81 1.30
CA ARG A 125 20.63 7.94 0.75
C ARG A 125 20.06 6.80 -0.08
N ASP A 126 19.06 6.10 0.43
CA ASP A 126 18.55 4.86 -0.17
C ASP A 126 17.65 5.16 -1.38
N ALA A 127 17.05 6.35 -1.46
CA ALA A 127 16.31 6.85 -2.61
C ALA A 127 17.21 7.51 -3.69
N ASP A 128 18.51 7.64 -3.47
CA ASP A 128 19.40 8.30 -4.45
C ASP A 128 19.41 7.56 -5.78
N GLY A 129 19.22 8.31 -6.87
CA GLY A 129 19.06 7.76 -8.22
C GLY A 129 17.73 7.04 -8.48
N MET A 130 16.79 6.99 -7.52
CA MET A 130 15.45 6.42 -7.72
C MET A 130 14.45 7.48 -8.21
N GLY A 131 13.80 7.19 -9.34
CA GLY A 131 12.76 8.08 -9.89
C GLY A 131 13.30 9.43 -10.38
N ALA A 132 12.39 10.38 -10.59
CA ALA A 132 12.69 11.71 -11.12
C ALA A 132 12.80 12.81 -10.04
N CYS A 133 12.25 12.57 -8.85
CA CYS A 133 12.25 13.53 -7.75
C CYS A 133 13.42 13.25 -6.81
N PRO A 134 14.40 14.16 -6.68
CA PRO A 134 15.50 13.98 -5.74
C PRO A 134 15.00 14.05 -4.30
N VAL A 135 15.47 13.13 -3.46
CA VAL A 135 15.24 13.17 -2.00
C VAL A 135 16.41 13.87 -1.34
N VAL A 136 16.13 14.92 -0.58
CA VAL A 136 17.16 15.79 0.02
C VAL A 136 17.05 15.74 1.53
N GLU A 137 18.14 15.33 2.19
CA GLU A 137 18.27 15.44 3.64
C GLU A 137 18.31 16.93 4.03
N ILE A 138 17.46 17.32 4.99
CA ILE A 138 17.51 18.63 5.63
C ILE A 138 17.99 18.47 7.07
N GLY A 139 19.07 19.19 7.41
CA GLY A 139 19.59 19.23 8.77
C GLY A 139 18.65 19.99 9.71
N ALA A 140 18.59 19.58 10.97
CA ALA A 140 18.13 20.45 12.04
C ALA A 140 19.30 21.37 12.42
N ASP A 141 19.26 22.62 11.92
CA ASP A 141 20.17 23.69 12.38
C ASP A 141 20.04 23.96 13.89
#